data_AF-A0A3N5VVT0-F1
#
_entry.id   AF-A0A3N5VVT0-F1
#
_cell.length_a   1.000
_cell.length_b   1.000
_cell.length_c   1.000
_cell.angle_alpha   90.00
_cell.angle_beta   90.00
_cell.angle_gamma   90.00
#
_symmetry.space_group_name_H-M   'P 1'
#
loop_
_entity.id
_entity.type
_entity.pdbx_description
1 polymer ?
#
loop_
_entity_poly.entity_id
_entity_poly.type
_entity_poly.pdbx_seq_one_letter_code
_entity_poly.pdbx_strand_id
1 'polypeptide(L)'
;MLKTRLLHPEILAALGAAGHGAKVLIPDGNYPFSTRSHPLARRVYLNLAPGLVTVTDVLSVLVEAIPVEAAEVMVPESGGEPPI
;
A
#
# COMPACT_ATOMS: atom_id res chain seq x y z
N MET A 1 -23.72 7.22 -1.05
CA MET A 1 -22.50 6.96 -0.27
C MET A 1 -22.04 5.54 -0.54
N LEU A 2 -20.73 5.27 -0.50
CA LEU A 2 -20.18 3.93 -0.74
C LEU A 2 -20.53 3.00 0.42
N LYS A 3 -20.76 1.71 0.11
CA LYS A 3 -21.09 0.65 1.10
C LYS A 3 -19.89 -0.23 1.45
N THR A 4 -18.73 0.04 0.84
CA THR A 4 -17.49 -0.72 0.99
C THR A 4 -16.72 -0.24 2.21
N ARG A 5 -15.86 -1.12 2.75
CA ARG A 5 -14.91 -0.74 3.82
C ARG A 5 -13.87 0.27 3.32
N LEU A 6 -13.38 0.10 2.09
CA LEU A 6 -12.51 1.08 1.45
C LEU A 6 -13.30 2.32 1.02
N LEU A 7 -12.95 3.48 1.58
CA LEU A 7 -13.59 4.77 1.31
C LEU A 7 -12.63 5.83 0.74
N HIS A 8 -11.32 5.57 0.75
CA HIS A 8 -10.33 6.56 0.35
C HIS A 8 -10.43 6.84 -1.17
N PRO A 9 -10.77 8.07 -1.59
CA PRO A 9 -11.12 8.35 -2.98
C PRO A 9 -9.97 8.10 -3.95
N GLU A 10 -8.75 8.45 -3.56
CA GLU A 10 -7.58 8.24 -4.41
C GLU A 10 -7.20 6.77 -4.58
N ILE A 11 -7.36 5.97 -3.53
CA ILE A 11 -7.09 4.54 -3.58
C ILE A 11 -8.15 3.87 -4.46
N LEU A 12 -9.43 4.20 -4.26
CA LEU A 12 -10.52 3.72 -5.11
C LEU A 12 -10.29 4.04 -6.58
N ALA A 13 -9.87 5.27 -6.90
CA ALA A 13 -9.56 5.66 -8.26
C ALA A 13 -8.32 4.94 -8.83
N ALA A 14 -7.29 4.69 -8.02
CA ALA A 14 -6.10 3.93 -8.43
C ALA A 14 -6.45 2.47 -8.74
N LEU A 15 -7.19 1.81 -7.85
CA LEU A 15 -7.59 0.41 -7.99
C LEU A 15 -8.61 0.23 -9.11
N GLY A 16 -9.56 1.14 -9.27
CA GLY A 16 -10.54 1.10 -10.36
C GLY A 16 -9.93 1.26 -11.76
N ALA A 17 -8.73 1.85 -11.85
CA ALA A 17 -7.96 1.95 -13.10
C ALA A 17 -6.95 0.81 -13.27
N ALA A 18 -6.74 -0.04 -12.27
CA ALA A 18 -5.77 -1.13 -12.30
C ALA A 18 -6.32 -2.34 -13.07
N GLY A 19 -5.49 -2.91 -13.94
CA GLY A 19 -5.78 -4.16 -14.66
C GLY A 19 -5.08 -5.38 -14.06
N HIS A 20 -5.27 -6.54 -14.68
CA HIS A 20 -4.55 -7.77 -14.31
C HIS A 20 -3.02 -7.57 -14.39
N GLY A 21 -2.29 -8.08 -13.40
CA GLY A 21 -0.85 -7.89 -13.26
C GLY A 21 -0.41 -6.51 -12.73
N ALA A 22 -1.34 -5.61 -12.42
CA ALA A 22 -1.01 -4.36 -11.74
C ALA A 22 -0.47 -4.62 -10.33
N LYS A 23 0.49 -3.81 -9.89
CA LYS A 23 1.11 -3.92 -8.56
C LYS A 23 0.69 -2.77 -7.66
N VAL A 24 0.41 -3.10 -6.40
CA VAL A 24 0.20 -2.13 -5.32
C VAL A 24 1.36 -2.28 -4.34
N LEU A 25 2.04 -1.16 -4.04
CA LEU A 25 3.08 -1.10 -3.02
C LEU A 25 2.50 -0.42 -1.77
N ILE A 26 2.62 -1.08 -0.62
CA ILE A 26 2.23 -0.53 0.69
C ILE A 26 3.51 -0.43 1.54
N PRO A 27 4.24 0.69 1.47
CA PRO A 27 5.44 0.86 2.26
C PRO A 27 5.18 1.48 3.63
N ASP A 28 6.13 1.33 4.54
CA ASP A 28 6.21 2.13 5.77
C ASP A 28 6.70 3.57 5.48
N GLY A 29 6.86 4.37 6.54
CA GLY A 29 7.36 5.74 6.43
C GLY A 29 8.85 5.87 6.05
N ASN A 30 9.61 4.78 6.10
CA ASN A 30 11.05 4.76 5.83
C ASN A 30 11.39 4.34 4.40
N TYR A 31 10.44 3.77 3.67
CA TYR A 31 10.65 3.40 2.27
C TYR A 31 10.87 4.63 1.37
N PRO A 32 11.93 4.65 0.54
CA PRO A 32 12.24 5.78 -0.32
C PRO A 32 11.38 5.79 -1.61
N PHE A 33 10.09 6.11 -1.48
CA PHE A 33 9.10 6.11 -2.58
C PHE A 33 9.42 7.09 -3.72
N SER A 34 10.30 8.07 -3.49
CA SER A 34 10.77 9.01 -4.52
C SER A 34 11.78 8.39 -5.46
N THR A 35 12.61 7.44 -4.99
CA THR A 35 13.73 6.88 -5.77
C THR A 35 13.61 5.37 -6.01
N ARG A 36 12.81 4.64 -5.24
CA ARG A 36 12.62 3.18 -5.37
C ARG A 36 11.26 2.77 -5.90
N SER A 37 10.40 3.71 -6.29
CA SER A 37 9.12 3.42 -6.95
C SER A 37 9.14 3.88 -8.41
N HIS A 38 8.30 3.24 -9.23
CA HIS A 38 8.15 3.64 -10.63
C HIS A 38 7.74 5.13 -10.72
N PRO A 39 8.38 5.96 -11.57
CA PRO A 39 8.11 7.41 -11.61
C PRO A 39 6.65 7.77 -11.91
N LEU A 40 5.98 6.96 -12.73
CA LEU A 40 4.56 7.13 -13.10
C LEU A 40 3.58 6.46 -12.14
N ALA A 41 4.06 5.81 -11.07
CA ALA A 41 3.15 5.22 -10.09
C ALA A 41 2.35 6.33 -9.39
N ARG A 42 1.03 6.11 -9.26
CA ARG A 42 0.19 6.98 -8.44
C ARG A 42 0.59 6.84 -6.98
N ARG A 43 0.98 7.95 -6.35
CA ARG A 43 1.34 8.00 -4.93
C ARG A 43 0.15 8.54 -4.13
N VAL A 44 -0.22 7.83 -3.07
CA VAL A 44 -1.26 8.24 -2.13
C VAL A 44 -0.61 8.31 -0.74
N TYR A 45 -0.56 9.51 -0.16
CA TYR A 45 0.05 9.73 1.15
C TYR A 45 -0.99 9.60 2.25
N LEU A 46 -0.74 8.71 3.21
CA LEU A 46 -1.60 8.47 4.37
C LEU A 46 -0.91 8.80 5.70
N ASN A 47 0.41 8.99 5.68
CA ASN A 47 1.22 9.19 6.86
C ASN A 47 0.94 10.56 7.51
N LEU A 48 0.56 10.53 8.79
CA LEU A 48 0.35 11.74 9.60
C LEU A 48 1.26 11.76 10.83
N ALA A 49 1.28 10.66 11.59
CA ALA A 49 2.13 10.47 12.77
C ALA A 49 2.46 8.98 12.94
N PRO A 50 3.51 8.61 13.70
CA PRO A 50 3.85 7.21 13.97
C PRO A 50 2.68 6.42 14.57
N GLY A 51 2.50 5.18 14.13
CA GLY A 51 1.47 4.28 14.64
C GLY A 51 0.04 4.55 14.13
N LEU A 52 -0.16 5.58 13.30
CA LEU A 52 -1.44 5.84 12.65
C LEU A 52 -1.45 5.25 11.24
N VAL A 53 -2.47 4.45 10.94
CA VAL A 53 -2.67 3.79 9.64
C VAL A 53 -1.46 2.94 9.28
N THR A 54 -1.31 1.81 9.97
CA THR A 54 -0.21 0.88 9.74
C THR A 54 -0.31 0.22 8.35
N VAL A 55 0.79 -0.33 7.87
CA VAL A 55 0.83 -1.08 6.60
C VAL A 55 -0.20 -2.21 6.60
N THR A 56 -0.36 -2.89 7.74
CA THR A 56 -1.34 -3.97 7.90
C THR A 56 -2.78 -3.48 7.97
N ASP A 57 -3.04 -2.29 8.54
CA ASP A 57 -4.37 -1.66 8.47
C ASP A 57 -4.78 -1.45 7.01
N VAL A 58 -3.89 -0.87 6.20
CA VAL A 58 -4.14 -0.64 4.76
C VAL A 58 -4.34 -1.95 4.03
N LEU A 59 -3.44 -2.92 4.23
CA LEU A 59 -3.54 -4.24 3.59
C LEU A 59 -4.88 -4.91 3.90
N SER A 60 -5.33 -4.88 5.16
CA SER A 60 -6.60 -5.49 5.57
C SER A 60 -7.82 -4.91 4.83
N VAL A 61 -7.79 -3.61 4.53
CA VAL A 61 -8.85 -2.94 3.78
C VAL A 61 -8.77 -3.27 2.29
N LEU A 62 -7.54 -3.38 1.74
CA LEU A 62 -7.34 -3.65 0.32
C LEU A 62 -7.71 -5.08 -0.07
N VAL A 63 -7.36 -6.08 0.74
CA VAL A 63 -7.67 -7.49 0.41
C VAL A 63 -9.17 -7.80 0.38
N GLU A 64 -9.99 -6.96 1.02
CA GLU A 64 -11.45 -7.02 0.91
C GLU A 64 -11.98 -6.38 -0.38
N ALA A 65 -11.21 -5.47 -0.99
CA ALA A 65 -11.64 -4.65 -2.12
C ALA A 65 -11.18 -5.19 -3.48
N ILE A 66 -10.08 -5.95 -3.54
CA ILE A 66 -9.48 -6.44 -4.79
C ILE A 66 -9.01 -7.89 -4.67
N PRO A 67 -9.04 -8.67 -5.76
CA PRO A 67 -8.36 -9.96 -5.80
C PRO A 67 -6.85 -9.78 -5.72
N VAL A 68 -6.18 -10.68 -5.00
CA VAL A 68 -4.71 -10.71 -4.85
C VAL A 68 -4.21 -12.08 -5.30
N GLU A 69 -3.36 -12.08 -6.33
CA GLU A 69 -2.79 -13.32 -6.91
C GLU A 69 -1.41 -13.68 -6.34
N ALA A 70 -0.67 -12.68 -5.88
CA ALA A 70 0.66 -12.83 -5.30
C ALA A 70 0.96 -11.68 -4.33
N ALA A 71 1.86 -11.94 -3.38
CA ALA A 71 2.39 -10.94 -2.46
C ALA A 71 3.91 -11.07 -2.39
N GLU A 72 4.59 -9.92 -2.41
CA GLU A 72 6.04 -9.80 -2.23
C GLU A 72 6.27 -8.99 -0.96
N VAL A 73 7.16 -9.46 -0.08
CA VAL A 73 7.49 -8.78 1.19
C VAL A 73 8.98 -8.51 1.23
N MET A 74 9.35 -7.28 1.62
CA MET A 74 10.74 -6.95 1.88
C MET A 74 11.17 -7.60 3.19
N VAL A 75 12.15 -8.49 3.12
CA VAL A 75 12.73 -9.15 4.30
C VAL A 75 14.14 -8.61 4.49
N PRO A 76 14.46 -8.04 5.66
CA PRO A 76 15.83 -7.65 5.99
C PRO A 76 16.76 -8.85 5.96
N GLU A 77 18.02 -8.65 5.59
CA GLU A 77 19.01 -9.73 5.49
C GLU A 77 19.16 -10.53 6.79
N SER A 78 19.02 -9.85 7.94
CA SER A 78 19.05 -10.47 9.28
C SER A 78 17.72 -11.09 9.73
N GLY A 79 16.65 -11.01 8.94
CA GLY A 79 15.34 -11.62 9.20
C GLY A 79 14.50 -10.98 10.31
N GLY A 80 15.01 -9.96 11.01
CA GLY A 80 14.27 -9.18 12.03
C GLY A 80 13.63 -7.92 11.46
N GLU A 81 12.75 -7.29 12.23
CA GLU A 81 12.21 -5.96 11.89
C GLU A 81 13.34 -4.91 12.01
N PRO A 82 13.55 -4.03 11.01
CA PRO A 82 14.56 -2.98 11.10
C PRO A 82 14.19 -2.01 12.22
N PRO A 83 15.19 -1.40 12.90
CA PRO A 83 14.91 -0.30 13.80
C PRO A 83 14.27 0.87 13.04
N ILE A 84 13.21 1.44 13.62
CA ILE A 84 12.54 2.67 13.18
C ILE A 84 13.19 3.90 13.78
#